data_AF-A0A2E9DYX8-F1
#
_entry.id   AF-A0A2E9DYX8-F1
#
_cell.length_a   1.000
_cell.length_b   1.000
_cell.length_c   1.000
_cell.angle_alpha   90.00
_cell.angle_beta   90.00
_cell.angle_gamma   90.00
#
_symmetry.space_group_name_H-M   'P 1'
#
loop_
_entity.id
_entity.type
_entity.pdbx_description
1 polymer ?
#
loop_
_entity_poly.entity_id
_entity_poly.type
_entity_poly.pdbx_seq_one_letter_code
_entity_poly.pdbx_strand_id
1 'polypeptide(L)'
;MPLGEIESSILLKNKPLINQHCFAILGAILRKMSNLISIAMVLIMLMPSLGTIIPVNSEKSEVEEEPWWIDTTVDRNKNGIGDMIEKHIDNPILLQDGTLPIIVDFDHTPDAEDVMILEQEVSFEHEFFLPGIDALAGRLPVSMLEKTTQIPGVVMLELDGIMSIQNGDAVVLHGVDSAWQETGYDGSGTTVAIIDTGIDGAHASLDDQDDDNSTNDPKVIA
;
A
#
# COMPACT_ATOMS: atom_id res chain seq x y z
N MET A 1 36.41 -109.86 -6.91
CA MET A 1 37.28 -110.03 -5.72
C MET A 1 38.48 -109.09 -5.87
N PRO A 2 39.08 -108.55 -4.80
CA PRO A 2 38.55 -108.23 -3.48
C PRO A 2 38.70 -106.73 -3.11
N LEU A 3 37.94 -106.37 -2.07
CA LEU A 3 38.22 -105.47 -0.92
C LEU A 3 39.14 -104.24 -1.06
N GLY A 4 38.66 -103.11 -0.52
CA GLY A 4 39.47 -101.95 -0.15
C GLY A 4 38.62 -100.82 0.41
N GLU A 5 38.76 -100.56 1.69
CA GLU A 5 38.01 -99.67 2.56
C GLU A 5 38.79 -98.34 2.78
N ILE A 6 38.13 -97.34 3.38
CA ILE A 6 38.69 -96.24 4.20
C ILE A 6 39.14 -94.92 3.50
N GLU A 7 38.28 -93.92 3.69
CA GLU A 7 38.50 -92.50 4.11
C GLU A 7 39.46 -91.59 3.30
N SER A 8 39.37 -90.27 3.33
CA SER A 8 38.76 -89.36 4.31
C SER A 8 38.51 -88.00 3.68
N SER A 9 37.61 -87.27 4.33
CA SER A 9 37.62 -85.81 4.45
C SER A 9 37.26 -84.99 3.19
N ILE A 10 36.02 -84.50 3.07
CA ILE A 10 35.42 -83.39 3.83
C ILE A 10 35.69 -82.04 3.15
N LEU A 11 34.56 -81.40 2.82
CA LEU A 11 34.39 -79.96 2.69
C LEU A 11 35.16 -79.26 1.55
N LEU A 12 34.46 -79.00 0.44
CA LEU A 12 33.65 -77.79 0.34
C LEU A 12 32.97 -77.73 -1.03
N LYS A 13 31.67 -78.02 -0.98
CA LYS A 13 30.62 -77.21 -1.61
C LYS A 13 30.88 -76.79 -3.06
N ASN A 14 30.32 -77.59 -3.96
CA ASN A 14 29.32 -77.14 -4.92
C ASN A 14 28.92 -75.65 -4.75
N LYS A 15 29.54 -74.77 -5.52
CA LYS A 15 28.87 -73.55 -5.98
C LYS A 15 28.44 -73.81 -7.42
N PRO A 16 27.14 -73.92 -7.73
CA PRO A 16 26.70 -74.17 -9.08
C PRO A 16 27.04 -72.96 -9.95
N LEU A 17 27.93 -73.16 -10.93
CA LEU A 17 28.32 -72.18 -11.96
C LEU A 17 27.09 -71.61 -12.70
N ILE A 18 25.98 -72.34 -12.70
CA ILE A 18 24.67 -71.96 -13.25
C ILE A 18 24.07 -70.72 -12.55
N ASN A 19 24.30 -70.55 -11.24
CA ASN A 19 23.77 -69.40 -10.51
C ASN A 19 24.56 -68.12 -10.80
N GLN A 20 25.87 -68.22 -11.11
CA GLN A 20 26.69 -67.05 -11.45
C GLN A 20 26.32 -66.44 -12.81
N HIS A 21 26.08 -67.26 -13.83
CA HIS A 21 25.68 -66.76 -15.16
C HIS A 21 24.26 -66.18 -15.16
N CYS A 22 23.31 -66.79 -14.46
CA CYS A 22 21.94 -66.27 -14.37
C CYS A 22 21.89 -64.94 -13.58
N PHE A 23 22.61 -64.83 -12.45
CA PHE A 23 22.75 -63.56 -11.72
C PHE A 23 23.49 -62.48 -12.52
N ALA A 24 24.47 -62.85 -13.35
CA ALA A 24 25.18 -61.89 -14.21
C ALA A 24 24.28 -61.35 -15.32
N ILE A 25 23.45 -62.19 -15.95
CA ILE A 25 22.50 -61.78 -16.99
C ILE A 25 21.37 -60.93 -16.38
N LEU A 26 20.80 -61.36 -15.26
CA LEU A 26 19.80 -60.58 -14.52
C LEU A 26 20.37 -59.24 -14.04
N GLY A 27 21.61 -59.22 -13.56
CA GLY A 27 22.33 -58.01 -13.15
C GLY A 27 22.70 -57.09 -14.31
N ALA A 28 22.93 -57.61 -15.52
CA ALA A 28 23.17 -56.83 -16.73
C ALA A 28 21.87 -56.23 -17.30
N ILE A 29 20.75 -56.96 -17.21
CA ILE A 29 19.41 -56.48 -17.57
C ILE A 29 18.96 -55.40 -16.58
N LEU A 30 19.12 -55.62 -15.28
CA LEU A 30 18.84 -54.63 -14.23
C LEU A 30 19.71 -53.37 -14.37
N ARG A 31 20.99 -53.52 -14.75
CA ARG A 31 21.87 -52.37 -15.07
C ARG A 31 21.44 -51.64 -16.34
N LYS A 32 21.03 -52.34 -17.41
CA LYS A 32 20.48 -51.71 -18.62
C LYS A 32 19.18 -50.95 -18.33
N MET A 33 18.29 -51.53 -17.53
CA MET A 33 17.05 -50.87 -17.09
C MET A 33 17.35 -49.66 -16.20
N SER A 34 18.28 -49.77 -15.26
CA SER A 34 18.74 -48.65 -14.43
C SER A 34 19.36 -47.53 -15.26
N ASN A 35 20.18 -47.85 -16.27
CA ASN A 35 20.75 -46.84 -17.16
C ASN A 35 19.68 -46.15 -18.01
N LEU A 36 18.68 -46.89 -18.50
CA LEU A 36 17.53 -46.32 -19.22
C LEU A 36 16.70 -45.39 -18.32
N ILE A 37 16.48 -45.77 -17.07
CA ILE A 37 15.76 -44.95 -16.08
C ILE A 37 16.57 -43.68 -15.76
N SER A 38 17.88 -43.80 -15.56
CA SER A 38 18.74 -42.64 -15.29
C SER A 38 18.82 -41.69 -16.49
N ILE A 39 18.89 -42.20 -17.72
CA ILE A 39 18.85 -41.37 -18.94
C ILE A 39 17.49 -40.68 -19.06
N ALA A 40 16.39 -41.40 -18.78
CA ALA A 40 15.05 -40.82 -18.78
C ALA A 40 14.91 -39.73 -17.70
N MET A 41 15.45 -39.93 -16.49
CA MET A 41 15.42 -38.92 -15.43
C MET A 41 16.24 -37.68 -15.78
N VAL A 42 17.41 -37.84 -16.39
CA VAL A 42 18.22 -36.71 -16.86
C VAL A 42 17.50 -35.95 -17.99
N LEU A 43 16.86 -36.66 -18.93
CA LEU A 43 16.05 -36.04 -19.99
C LEU A 43 14.83 -35.31 -19.42
N ILE A 44 14.16 -35.86 -18.41
CA ILE A 44 13.02 -35.23 -17.73
C ILE A 44 13.49 -34.00 -16.92
N MET A 45 14.68 -34.03 -16.30
CA MET A 45 15.24 -32.86 -15.61
C MET A 45 15.70 -31.76 -16.58
N LEU A 46 16.02 -32.09 -17.83
CA LEU A 46 16.42 -31.12 -18.86
C LEU A 46 15.22 -30.55 -19.65
N MET A 47 14.06 -31.23 -19.64
CA MET A 47 12.82 -30.77 -20.28
C MET A 47 12.33 -29.36 -19.87
N PRO A 48 12.48 -28.89 -18.61
CA PRO A 48 12.02 -27.53 -18.23
C PRO A 48 12.83 -26.40 -18.88
N SER A 49 13.98 -26.69 -19.49
CA SER A 49 14.85 -25.67 -20.09
C SER A 49 14.39 -25.16 -21.47
N LEU A 50 13.40 -25.83 -22.08
CA LEU A 50 12.66 -25.30 -23.24
C LEU A 50 11.35 -24.62 -22.80
N GLY A 51 11.38 -23.93 -21.67
CA GLY A 51 10.35 -22.97 -21.30
C GLY A 51 10.24 -21.93 -22.41
N THR A 52 9.09 -21.88 -23.05
CA THR A 52 8.70 -20.84 -24.00
C THR A 52 9.05 -19.48 -23.40
N ILE A 53 9.96 -18.74 -24.05
CA ILE A 53 9.99 -17.27 -23.92
C ILE A 53 8.71 -16.80 -24.58
N ILE A 54 7.60 -16.91 -23.85
CA ILE A 54 6.42 -16.13 -24.16
C ILE A 54 6.90 -14.72 -23.83
N PRO A 55 7.03 -13.80 -24.82
CA PRO A 55 7.15 -12.41 -24.44
C PRO A 55 5.95 -12.17 -23.53
N VAL A 56 6.17 -11.73 -22.30
CA VAL A 56 5.12 -11.03 -21.59
C VAL A 56 4.86 -9.84 -22.50
N ASN A 57 3.90 -10.01 -23.42
CA ASN A 57 3.20 -8.90 -23.99
C ASN A 57 2.63 -8.26 -22.74
N SER A 58 3.28 -7.19 -22.29
CA SER A 58 2.65 -6.27 -21.39
C SER A 58 1.56 -5.63 -22.23
N GLU A 59 0.51 -6.38 -22.55
CA GLU A 59 -0.80 -5.79 -22.57
C GLU A 59 -0.89 -5.24 -21.16
N LYS A 60 -0.62 -3.93 -21.08
CA LYS A 60 -1.05 -3.12 -19.96
C LYS A 60 -2.52 -3.50 -19.86
N SER A 61 -2.84 -4.41 -18.94
CA SER A 61 -4.21 -4.51 -18.48
C SER A 61 -4.49 -3.11 -18.03
N GLU A 62 -5.22 -2.35 -18.83
CA GLU A 62 -5.96 -1.21 -18.36
C GLU A 62 -6.94 -1.81 -17.37
N VAL A 63 -6.44 -2.05 -16.16
CA VAL A 63 -7.28 -2.06 -14.99
C VAL A 63 -7.77 -0.63 -14.97
N GLU A 64 -8.97 -0.41 -15.52
CA GLU A 64 -9.72 0.79 -15.23
C GLU A 64 -9.80 0.83 -13.70
N GLU A 65 -8.95 1.64 -13.08
CA GLU A 65 -9.02 1.86 -11.64
C GLU A 65 -10.40 2.45 -11.40
N GLU A 66 -11.25 1.71 -10.68
CA GLU A 66 -12.56 2.22 -10.32
C GLU A 66 -12.37 3.52 -9.53
N PRO A 67 -13.18 4.56 -9.81
CA PRO A 67 -13.07 5.81 -9.09
C PRO A 67 -13.20 5.60 -7.58
N TRP A 68 -12.42 6.34 -6.80
CA TRP A 68 -12.31 6.12 -5.36
C TRP A 68 -13.64 6.30 -4.61
N TRP A 69 -14.56 7.08 -5.16
CA TRP A 69 -15.88 7.38 -4.62
C TRP A 69 -16.94 6.28 -4.85
N ILE A 70 -16.63 5.20 -5.60
CA ILE A 70 -17.57 4.10 -5.87
C ILE A 70 -17.70 3.13 -4.69
N ASP A 71 -16.59 2.86 -4.00
CA ASP A 71 -16.53 1.93 -2.85
C ASP A 71 -15.68 2.51 -1.72
N THR A 72 -16.23 3.53 -1.06
CA THR A 72 -15.61 4.21 0.07
C THR A 72 -16.29 3.86 1.39
N THR A 73 -15.53 3.89 2.49
CA THR A 73 -16.09 3.77 3.84
C THR A 73 -16.76 5.05 4.33
N VAL A 74 -16.56 6.17 3.61
CA VAL A 74 -17.13 7.49 3.94
C VAL A 74 -18.64 7.51 3.69
N ASP A 75 -19.09 6.88 2.60
CA ASP A 75 -20.50 6.71 2.23
C ASP A 75 -20.81 5.21 2.12
N ARG A 76 -21.32 4.63 3.21
CA ARG A 76 -21.61 3.19 3.25
C ARG A 76 -22.91 2.84 2.55
N ASN A 77 -23.81 3.79 2.40
CA ASN A 77 -25.14 3.57 1.83
C ASN A 77 -25.19 3.90 0.32
N LYS A 78 -24.12 4.49 -0.22
CA LYS A 78 -23.87 4.81 -1.63
C LYS A 78 -24.87 5.82 -2.19
N ASN A 79 -25.26 6.81 -1.40
CA ASN A 79 -26.16 7.89 -1.81
C ASN A 79 -25.44 9.19 -2.22
N GLY A 80 -24.10 9.21 -2.20
CA GLY A 80 -23.27 10.38 -2.50
C GLY A 80 -23.21 11.38 -1.34
N ILE A 81 -23.72 11.04 -0.17
CA ILE A 81 -23.68 11.86 1.05
C ILE A 81 -22.89 11.07 2.10
N GLY A 82 -21.76 11.62 2.53
CA GLY A 82 -20.95 11.00 3.56
C GLY A 82 -21.74 10.78 4.86
N ASP A 83 -21.62 9.59 5.44
CA ASP A 83 -22.34 9.15 6.65
C ASP A 83 -22.14 10.14 7.83
N MET A 84 -21.02 10.89 7.85
CA MET A 84 -20.74 11.88 8.89
C MET A 84 -21.63 13.12 8.79
N ILE A 85 -22.11 13.50 7.61
CA ILE A 85 -23.10 14.57 7.45
C ILE A 85 -24.40 14.14 8.13
N GLU A 86 -24.91 12.95 7.79
CA GLU A 86 -26.15 12.42 8.34
C GLU A 86 -26.08 12.29 9.88
N LYS A 87 -24.92 11.87 10.39
CA LYS A 87 -24.68 11.75 11.84
C LYS A 87 -24.66 13.09 12.58
N HIS A 88 -24.25 14.18 11.92
CA HIS A 88 -24.07 15.50 12.55
C HIS A 88 -25.01 16.57 11.99
N ILE A 89 -26.07 16.16 11.31
CA ILE A 89 -27.02 17.07 10.66
C ILE A 89 -27.65 18.07 11.63
N ASP A 90 -27.89 17.64 12.87
CA ASP A 90 -28.46 18.44 13.96
C ASP A 90 -27.41 18.91 14.97
N ASN A 91 -26.11 18.86 14.63
CA ASN A 91 -25.05 19.25 15.55
C ASN A 91 -25.08 20.77 15.80
N PRO A 92 -25.30 21.25 17.04
CA PRO A 92 -25.47 22.68 17.33
C PRO A 92 -24.20 23.52 17.12
N ILE A 93 -23.03 22.88 16.95
CA ILE A 93 -21.77 23.57 16.68
C ILE A 93 -21.60 23.79 15.16
N LEU A 94 -22.01 22.81 14.35
CA LEU A 94 -21.81 22.82 12.90
C LEU A 94 -23.00 23.45 12.15
N LEU A 95 -24.21 23.19 12.63
CA LEU A 95 -25.45 23.73 12.07
C LEU A 95 -25.61 25.20 12.47
N GLN A 96 -25.49 26.09 11.50
CA GLN A 96 -25.69 27.53 11.68
C GLN A 96 -26.59 28.05 10.57
N ASP A 97 -27.65 28.78 10.93
CA ASP A 97 -28.63 29.34 9.98
C ASP A 97 -29.23 28.30 8.99
N GLY A 98 -29.32 27.04 9.42
CA GLY A 98 -29.85 25.94 8.60
C GLY A 98 -28.87 25.38 7.57
N THR A 99 -27.61 25.80 7.61
CA THR A 99 -26.52 25.32 6.74
C THR A 99 -25.50 24.51 7.53
N LEU A 100 -24.81 23.59 6.84
CA LEU A 100 -23.67 22.84 7.36
C LEU A 100 -22.40 23.21 6.59
N PRO A 101 -21.22 23.14 7.22
CA PRO A 101 -19.95 23.23 6.52
C PRO A 101 -19.71 21.91 5.75
N ILE A 102 -19.59 21.99 4.44
CA ILE A 102 -19.57 20.84 3.52
C ILE A 102 -18.41 21.00 2.54
N ILE A 103 -17.73 19.89 2.28
CA ILE A 103 -16.84 19.71 1.14
C ILE A 103 -17.63 19.02 0.04
N VAL A 104 -17.64 19.60 -1.16
CA VAL A 104 -18.29 19.06 -2.36
C VAL A 104 -17.19 18.53 -3.27
N ASP A 105 -17.09 17.21 -3.39
CA ASP A 105 -16.11 16.54 -4.23
C ASP A 105 -16.63 16.40 -5.67
N PHE A 106 -15.73 16.57 -6.63
CA PHE A 106 -16.03 16.50 -8.06
C PHE A 106 -15.24 15.39 -8.77
N ASP A 107 -15.72 14.97 -9.94
CA ASP A 107 -14.99 14.08 -10.86
C ASP A 107 -13.92 14.80 -11.71
N HIS A 108 -13.74 16.10 -11.47
CA HIS A 108 -12.78 16.99 -12.12
C HIS A 108 -12.40 18.14 -11.18
N THR A 109 -11.29 18.82 -11.44
CA THR A 109 -10.94 20.04 -10.69
C THR A 109 -11.99 21.12 -10.95
N PRO A 110 -12.76 21.55 -9.93
CA PRO A 110 -13.86 22.48 -10.13
C PRO A 110 -13.37 23.90 -10.44
N ASP A 111 -14.15 24.64 -11.22
CA ASP A 111 -13.86 26.02 -11.59
C ASP A 111 -14.97 27.01 -11.19
N ALA A 112 -14.89 28.24 -11.71
CA ALA A 112 -15.85 29.29 -11.38
C ALA A 112 -17.27 29.02 -11.91
N GLU A 113 -17.42 28.21 -12.97
CA GLU A 113 -18.72 27.78 -13.49
C GLU A 113 -19.40 26.81 -12.52
N ASP A 114 -18.66 25.84 -11.96
CA ASP A 114 -19.17 24.91 -10.95
C ASP A 114 -19.65 25.64 -9.69
N VAL A 115 -18.86 26.60 -9.21
CA VAL A 115 -19.26 27.47 -8.07
C VAL A 115 -20.57 28.19 -8.39
N MET A 116 -20.68 28.79 -9.58
CA MET A 116 -21.86 29.53 -9.98
C MET A 116 -23.11 28.63 -10.06
N ILE A 117 -22.97 27.39 -10.54
CA ILE A 117 -24.05 26.41 -10.56
C ILE A 117 -24.49 26.07 -9.14
N LEU A 118 -23.56 25.79 -8.23
CA LEU A 118 -23.88 25.46 -6.84
C LEU A 118 -24.56 26.63 -6.11
N GLU A 119 -24.07 27.86 -6.28
CA GLU A 119 -24.68 29.06 -5.70
C GLU A 119 -26.13 29.25 -6.18
N GLN A 120 -26.40 29.04 -7.47
CA GLN A 120 -27.72 29.26 -8.06
C GLN A 120 -28.71 28.13 -7.78
N GLU A 121 -28.26 26.87 -7.87
CA GLU A 121 -29.15 25.71 -7.80
C GLU A 121 -29.41 25.25 -6.38
N VAL A 122 -28.41 25.34 -5.50
CA VAL A 122 -28.48 24.77 -4.14
C VAL A 122 -28.13 25.79 -3.06
N SER A 123 -27.94 27.06 -3.42
CA SER A 123 -27.62 28.14 -2.48
C SER A 123 -26.39 27.80 -1.64
N PHE A 124 -25.39 27.20 -2.28
CA PHE A 124 -24.08 26.96 -1.71
C PHE A 124 -23.38 28.30 -1.46
N GLU A 125 -22.77 28.46 -0.30
CA GLU A 125 -21.94 29.61 0.05
C GLU A 125 -20.48 29.19 -0.04
N HIS A 126 -19.84 29.45 -1.19
CA HIS A 126 -18.48 29.01 -1.45
C HIS A 126 -17.44 29.79 -0.61
N GLU A 127 -16.48 29.06 -0.03
CA GLU A 127 -15.40 29.64 0.76
C GLU A 127 -14.01 29.34 0.16
N PHE A 128 -13.74 28.09 -0.21
CA PHE A 128 -12.41 27.68 -0.68
C PHE A 128 -12.45 26.69 -1.84
N PHE A 129 -11.51 26.86 -2.78
CA PHE A 129 -11.14 25.82 -3.74
C PHE A 129 -10.13 24.87 -3.11
N LEU A 130 -10.33 23.57 -3.27
CA LEU A 130 -9.44 22.50 -2.82
C LEU A 130 -8.91 21.70 -4.03
N PRO A 131 -8.09 22.30 -4.91
CA PRO A 131 -7.68 21.68 -6.17
C PRO A 131 -6.77 20.45 -6.01
N GLY A 132 -6.23 20.22 -4.80
CA GLY A 132 -5.44 19.02 -4.52
C GLY A 132 -6.28 17.74 -4.38
N ILE A 133 -7.60 17.88 -4.20
CA ILE A 133 -8.56 16.79 -4.04
C ILE A 133 -9.81 16.99 -4.92
N ASP A 134 -9.75 17.88 -5.90
CA ASP A 134 -10.87 18.16 -6.82
C ASP A 134 -12.18 18.51 -6.09
N ALA A 135 -12.12 19.42 -5.12
CA ALA A 135 -13.28 19.76 -4.29
C ALA A 135 -13.46 21.27 -4.03
N LEU A 136 -14.65 21.62 -3.55
CA LEU A 136 -15.01 22.95 -3.05
C LEU A 136 -15.45 22.86 -1.59
N ALA A 137 -14.97 23.76 -0.73
CA ALA A 137 -15.45 23.89 0.64
C ALA A 137 -16.31 25.13 0.81
N GLY A 138 -17.37 25.01 1.61
CA GLY A 138 -18.30 26.10 1.87
C GLY A 138 -19.48 25.66 2.73
N ARG A 139 -20.52 26.48 2.78
CA ARG A 139 -21.74 26.16 3.52
C ARG A 139 -22.87 25.77 2.60
N LEU A 140 -23.60 24.70 2.96
CA LEU A 140 -24.71 24.18 2.18
C LEU A 140 -25.97 24.06 3.04
N PRO A 141 -27.15 24.54 2.60
CA PRO A 141 -28.41 24.31 3.31
C PRO A 141 -28.70 22.82 3.44
N VAL A 142 -29.08 22.38 4.64
CA VAL A 142 -29.42 20.97 4.90
C VAL A 142 -30.51 20.47 3.95
N SER A 143 -31.46 21.33 3.61
CA SER A 143 -32.55 20.99 2.68
C SER A 143 -32.10 20.75 1.23
N MET A 144 -30.85 21.07 0.88
CA MET A 144 -30.31 20.95 -0.48
C MET A 144 -29.32 19.80 -0.65
N LEU A 145 -29.00 19.03 0.40
CA LEU A 145 -28.05 17.90 0.33
C LEU A 145 -28.40 16.91 -0.80
N GLU A 146 -29.64 16.40 -0.83
CA GLU A 146 -30.09 15.46 -1.87
C GLU A 146 -30.11 16.06 -3.28
N LYS A 147 -30.34 17.38 -3.41
CA LYS A 147 -30.31 18.05 -4.71
C LYS A 147 -28.87 18.22 -5.20
N THR A 148 -27.94 18.47 -4.28
CA THR A 148 -26.54 18.71 -4.60
C THR A 148 -25.86 17.46 -5.18
N THR A 149 -26.19 16.26 -4.67
CA THR A 149 -25.69 15.00 -5.24
C THR A 149 -26.16 14.71 -6.67
N GLN A 150 -27.12 15.48 -7.18
CA GLN A 150 -27.64 15.36 -8.55
C GLN A 150 -27.04 16.40 -9.49
N ILE A 151 -26.22 17.33 -8.98
CA ILE A 151 -25.52 18.32 -9.81
C ILE A 151 -24.46 17.59 -10.64
N PRO A 152 -24.38 17.84 -11.96
CA PRO A 152 -23.35 17.22 -12.80
C PRO A 152 -21.95 17.47 -12.27
N GLY A 153 -21.11 16.42 -12.28
CA GLY A 153 -19.74 16.48 -11.81
C GLY A 153 -19.58 16.25 -10.30
N VAL A 154 -20.61 16.49 -9.47
CA VAL A 154 -20.55 16.19 -8.03
C VAL A 154 -20.54 14.67 -7.82
N VAL A 155 -19.56 14.18 -7.07
CA VAL A 155 -19.40 12.75 -6.78
C VAL A 155 -19.72 12.39 -5.33
N MET A 156 -19.42 13.28 -4.39
CA MET A 156 -19.70 13.07 -2.97
C MET A 156 -19.80 14.39 -2.21
N LEU A 157 -20.57 14.38 -1.13
CA LEU A 157 -20.58 15.44 -0.12
C LEU A 157 -19.93 14.92 1.15
N GLU A 158 -18.97 15.65 1.69
CA GLU A 158 -18.32 15.34 2.97
C GLU A 158 -18.56 16.44 4.01
N LEU A 159 -18.60 16.06 5.28
CA LEU A 159 -18.71 17.03 6.36
C LEU A 159 -17.36 17.69 6.59
N ASP A 160 -17.30 19.02 6.47
CA ASP A 160 -16.13 19.77 6.93
C ASP A 160 -16.19 19.88 8.47
N GLY A 161 -15.66 18.84 9.12
CA GLY A 161 -15.71 18.65 10.55
C GLY A 161 -14.65 19.45 11.29
N ILE A 162 -14.99 19.93 12.49
CA ILE A 162 -14.02 20.61 13.35
C ILE A 162 -13.03 19.59 13.94
N MET A 163 -11.74 19.80 13.69
CA MET A 163 -10.68 19.09 14.42
C MET A 163 -10.39 19.82 15.74
N SER A 164 -10.40 19.07 16.85
CA SER A 164 -10.04 19.58 18.17
C SER A 164 -8.58 19.26 18.50
N ILE A 165 -7.87 20.20 19.12
CA ILE A 165 -6.49 20.03 19.60
C ILE A 165 -6.45 18.88 20.63
N GLN A 166 -5.66 17.84 20.36
CA GLN A 166 -5.23 16.89 21.39
C GLN A 166 -3.84 17.32 21.87
N ASN A 167 -3.78 18.01 23.00
CA ASN A 167 -2.51 18.38 23.62
C ASN A 167 -1.81 17.12 24.17
N GLY A 168 -0.79 16.65 23.47
CA GLY A 168 0.10 15.60 23.95
C GLY A 168 1.33 16.26 24.57
N ASP A 169 1.45 16.23 25.89
CA ASP A 169 2.71 16.60 26.56
C ASP A 169 3.83 15.73 25.99
N ALA A 170 4.81 16.35 25.34
CA ALA A 170 5.97 15.65 24.81
C ALA A 170 6.90 15.26 25.98
N VAL A 171 7.03 13.96 26.24
CA VAL A 171 8.10 13.45 27.11
C VAL A 171 9.40 13.46 26.30
N VAL A 172 10.32 14.33 26.69
CA VAL A 172 11.66 14.44 26.08
C VAL A 172 12.49 13.21 26.46
N LEU A 173 12.62 12.24 25.55
CA LEU A 173 13.83 11.41 25.44
C LEU A 173 13.92 10.71 24.08
N HIS A 174 14.33 11.45 23.05
CA HIS A 174 14.80 10.86 21.80
C HIS A 174 16.24 11.36 21.57
N GLY A 175 17.17 10.44 21.31
CA GLY A 175 18.63 10.68 21.22
C GLY A 175 19.05 11.48 19.98
N VAL A 176 18.45 12.64 19.79
CA VAL A 176 18.74 13.61 18.72
C VAL A 176 20.22 14.02 18.76
N ASP A 177 20.78 14.11 19.97
CA ASP A 177 22.18 14.45 20.25
C ASP A 177 23.17 13.48 19.59
N SER A 178 22.82 12.19 19.48
CA SER A 178 23.67 11.19 18.79
C SER A 178 23.63 11.36 17.27
N ALA A 179 22.47 11.69 16.70
CA ALA A 179 22.32 11.84 15.24
C ALA A 179 23.13 13.02 14.69
N TRP A 180 23.17 14.15 15.40
CA TRP A 180 23.99 15.31 15.01
C TRP A 180 25.49 15.01 15.09
N GLN A 181 25.94 14.35 16.16
CA GLN A 181 27.35 14.02 16.35
C GLN A 181 27.86 13.01 15.31
N GLU A 182 27.01 12.09 14.87
CA GLU A 182 27.40 11.01 13.95
C GLU A 182 27.29 11.40 12.47
N THR A 183 26.38 12.31 12.11
CA THR A 183 26.11 12.66 10.71
C THR A 183 26.61 14.05 10.31
N GLY A 184 26.73 14.98 11.27
CA GLY A 184 27.01 16.39 10.99
C GLY A 184 25.91 17.10 10.18
N TYR A 185 24.74 16.47 10.02
CA TYR A 185 23.63 17.03 9.27
C TYR A 185 22.82 18.00 10.14
N ASP A 186 22.69 19.23 9.67
CA ASP A 186 22.06 20.37 10.36
C ASP A 186 20.65 20.69 9.84
N GLY A 187 20.15 19.95 8.85
CA GLY A 187 18.86 20.21 8.21
C GLY A 187 18.90 21.17 7.02
N SER A 188 20.08 21.67 6.63
CA SER A 188 20.22 22.55 5.46
C SER A 188 19.65 21.93 4.18
N GLY A 189 18.86 22.73 3.44
CA GLY A 189 18.19 22.28 2.22
C GLY A 189 16.92 21.45 2.42
N THR A 190 16.47 21.24 3.67
CA THR A 190 15.19 20.61 3.99
C THR A 190 14.21 21.62 4.58
N THR A 191 12.94 21.54 4.16
CA THR A 191 11.84 22.31 4.74
C THR A 191 10.84 21.37 5.37
N VAL A 192 10.42 21.66 6.61
CA VAL A 192 9.38 20.92 7.33
C VAL A 192 8.14 21.81 7.41
N ALA A 193 7.01 21.32 6.90
CA ALA A 193 5.72 21.98 7.05
C ALA A 193 5.01 21.47 8.32
N ILE A 194 4.55 22.39 9.16
CA ILE A 194 3.79 22.09 10.39
C ILE A 194 2.41 22.73 10.24
N ILE A 195 1.36 21.92 10.32
CA ILE A 195 -0.04 22.37 10.30
C ILE A 195 -0.54 22.33 11.75
N ASP A 196 -0.58 23.50 12.39
CA ASP A 196 -0.99 23.67 13.79
C ASP A 196 -1.67 25.05 13.93
N THR A 197 -1.84 25.51 15.16
CA THR A 197 -2.41 26.82 15.54
C THR A 197 -1.58 28.04 15.13
N GLY A 198 -0.37 27.82 14.60
CA GLY A 198 0.60 28.85 14.25
C GLY A 198 1.89 28.75 15.07
N ILE A 199 2.80 29.71 14.87
CA ILE A 199 4.09 29.77 15.56
C ILE A 199 4.43 31.21 15.95
N ASP A 200 5.03 31.42 17.12
CA ASP A 200 5.61 32.71 17.50
C ASP A 200 7.00 32.85 16.86
N GLY A 201 7.03 33.39 15.64
CA GLY A 201 8.25 33.50 14.84
C GLY A 201 9.32 34.45 15.42
N ALA A 202 8.96 35.29 16.40
CA ALA A 202 9.90 36.21 17.06
C ALA A 202 10.49 35.62 18.36
N HIS A 203 10.15 34.37 18.69
CA HIS A 203 10.67 33.72 19.88
C HIS A 203 12.17 33.46 19.70
N ALA A 204 12.99 33.89 20.67
CA ALA A 204 14.46 33.85 20.57
C ALA A 204 15.03 32.48 20.18
N SER A 205 14.46 31.37 20.69
CA SER A 205 14.89 30.01 20.34
C SER A 205 14.49 29.54 18.93
N LEU A 206 13.83 30.39 18.15
CA LEU A 206 13.37 30.13 16.78
C LEU A 206 13.91 31.16 15.77
N ASP A 207 14.74 32.13 16.17
CA ASP A 207 15.08 33.32 15.34
C ASP A 207 16.56 33.44 14.93
N ASP A 208 17.44 32.52 15.32
CA ASP A 208 18.90 32.64 15.13
C ASP A 208 19.55 31.42 14.41
N GLN A 209 19.48 31.25 13.09
CA GLN A 209 20.03 30.03 12.42
C GLN A 209 21.53 29.84 12.64
N ASP A 210 22.21 30.84 13.20
CA ASP A 210 23.62 30.87 13.52
C ASP A 210 23.94 31.01 15.04
N ASP A 211 22.94 30.91 15.93
CA ASP A 211 23.05 31.18 17.38
C ASP A 211 23.67 32.57 17.72
N ASP A 212 23.60 33.54 16.79
CA ASP A 212 24.11 34.91 16.96
C ASP A 212 22.96 35.92 17.14
N ASN A 213 22.71 36.34 18.38
CA ASN A 213 21.69 37.35 18.71
C ASN A 213 21.90 38.74 18.04
N SER A 214 22.95 38.95 17.26
CA SER A 214 23.21 40.19 16.52
C SER A 214 22.79 40.16 15.05
N THR A 215 22.41 39.00 14.53
CA THR A 215 21.88 38.83 13.16
C THR A 215 20.35 38.84 13.16
N ASN A 216 19.74 38.95 11.98
CA ASN A 216 18.28 38.91 11.79
C ASN A 216 18.00 38.00 10.60
N ASP A 217 17.74 36.73 10.89
CA ASP A 217 17.62 35.64 9.93
C ASP A 217 16.42 34.73 10.26
N PRO A 218 15.20 35.15 9.87
CA PRO A 218 13.97 34.47 10.29
C PRO A 218 13.93 32.98 9.86
N LYS A 219 13.64 32.06 10.79
CA LYS A 219 13.48 30.60 10.53
C LYS A 219 12.10 30.18 10.09
N VAL A 220 11.12 31.07 10.26
CA VAL A 220 9.72 30.83 9.89
C VAL A 220 9.44 31.57 8.60
N ILE A 221 8.94 30.84 7.61
CA ILE A 221 8.36 31.38 6.39
C ILE A 221 6.86 31.09 6.49
N ALA A 222 6.04 32.15 6.48
CA ALA A 222 4.59 32.08 6.65
C ALA A 222 3.88 32.76 5.46
#